data_AF-A0A3A8EMZ5-F1
#
_entry.id   AF-A0A3A8EMZ5-F1
#
_cell.length_a   1.000
_cell.length_b   1.000
_cell.length_c   1.000
_cell.angle_alpha   90.00
_cell.angle_beta   90.00
_cell.angle_gamma   90.00
#
_symmetry.space_group_name_H-M   'P 1'
#
loop_
_entity.id
_entity.type
_entity.pdbx_description
1 polymer ?
#
loop_
_entity_poly.entity_id
_entity_poly.type
_entity_poly.pdbx_seq_one_letter_code
_entity_poly.pdbx_strand_id
1 'polypeptide(L)'
;MQLIEIEPYFWELYGDSEKIYLNVLINMSAISWEKTICLDEQTIQQYQTQGKGFIDGLAKRIESSQFRKDYERFYSYPDASRKQKEGMLQAFNEYKSKQN
;
A
#
# COMPACT_ATOMS: atom_id res chain seq x y z
N MET A 1 6.90 12.55 -1.01
CA MET A 1 6.76 11.10 -0.82
C MET A 1 7.56 10.71 0.40
N GLN A 2 6.93 10.07 1.36
CA GLN A 2 7.53 9.60 2.62
C GLN A 2 6.89 8.27 2.99
N LEU A 3 7.70 7.34 3.52
CA LEU A 3 7.17 6.13 4.14
C LEU A 3 6.59 6.51 5.51
N ILE A 4 5.28 6.34 5.67
CA ILE A 4 4.54 6.67 6.89
C ILE A 4 4.63 5.48 7.86
N GLU A 5 4.27 4.30 7.37
CA GLU A 5 4.23 3.05 8.13
C GLU A 5 4.56 1.87 7.21
N ILE A 6 5.01 0.77 7.81
CA ILE A 6 5.34 -0.46 7.09
C ILE A 6 5.03 -1.68 7.96
N GLU A 7 4.49 -2.71 7.32
CA GLU A 7 4.52 -4.08 7.83
C GLU A 7 5.50 -4.88 6.94
N PRO A 8 6.70 -5.23 7.45
CA PRO A 8 7.73 -5.88 6.65
C PRO A 8 7.23 -7.11 5.90
N TYR A 9 7.62 -7.21 4.63
CA TYR A 9 7.25 -8.30 3.72
C TYR A 9 5.75 -8.39 3.38
N PHE A 10 4.94 -7.41 3.77
CA PHE A 10 3.50 -7.43 3.52
C PHE A 10 2.97 -6.15 2.88
N TRP A 11 3.08 -5.00 3.54
CA TRP A 11 2.60 -3.74 2.96
C TRP A 11 3.40 -2.54 3.44
N GLU A 12 3.35 -1.48 2.64
CA GLU A 12 3.99 -0.19 2.90
C GLU A 12 2.95 0.92 2.68
N LEU A 13 2.90 1.88 3.61
CA LEU A 13 2.03 3.04 3.53
C LEU A 13 2.86 4.29 3.29
N TYR A 14 2.57 4.99 2.21
CA TYR A 14 3.29 6.19 1.80
C TYR A 14 2.38 7.41 1.78
N GLY A 15 2.98 8.59 1.97
CA GLY A 15 2.29 9.87 1.85
C GLY A 15 3.08 10.89 1.05
N ASP A 16 2.37 11.74 0.33
CA ASP A 16 2.88 13.04 -0.11
C ASP A 16 1.96 14.17 0.38
N SER A 17 2.11 15.38 -0.16
CA SER A 17 1.34 16.55 0.26
C SER A 17 -0.16 16.43 -0.01
N GLU A 18 -0.59 15.50 -0.86
CA GLU A 18 -1.98 15.44 -1.34
C GLU A 18 -2.63 14.07 -1.11
N LYS A 19 -1.86 12.99 -1.13
CA LYS A 19 -2.41 11.63 -1.15
C LYS A 19 -1.67 10.66 -0.24
N ILE A 20 -2.40 9.63 0.16
CA ILE A 20 -1.86 8.45 0.82
C ILE A 20 -1.96 7.27 -0.15
N TYR A 21 -0.91 6.45 -0.16
CA TYR A 21 -0.80 5.29 -1.02
C TYR A 21 -0.52 4.06 -0.19
N LEU A 22 -1.15 2.95 -0.57
CA LEU A 22 -0.90 1.65 0.02
C LEU A 22 -0.27 0.75 -1.05
N ASN A 23 0.96 0.32 -0.80
CA ASN A 23 1.63 -0.72 -1.57
C ASN A 23 1.46 -2.07 -0.87
N VAL A 24 0.83 -3.03 -1.53
CA VAL A 24 0.62 -4.38 -0.98
C VAL A 24 1.44 -5.38 -1.79
N LEU A 25 2.29 -6.15 -1.12
CA LEU A 25 2.98 -7.28 -1.72
C LEU A 25 2.01 -8.47 -1.78
N ILE A 26 1.79 -8.99 -2.98
CA ILE A 26 0.96 -10.15 -3.25
C ILE A 26 1.88 -11.33 -3.50
N ASN A 27 1.88 -12.31 -2.59
CA ASN A 27 2.76 -13.48 -2.66
C ASN A 27 1.96 -14.72 -3.09
N MET A 28 2.05 -15.13 -4.37
CA MET A 28 1.49 -16.39 -4.88
C MET A 28 2.58 -17.43 -5.13
N SER A 29 2.88 -18.25 -4.12
CA SER A 29 3.84 -19.36 -4.22
C SER A 29 5.18 -18.95 -4.85
N ALA A 30 5.36 -19.18 -6.16
CA ALA A 30 6.59 -18.88 -6.89
C ALA A 30 6.62 -17.48 -7.55
N ILE A 31 5.53 -16.71 -7.46
CA ILE A 31 5.42 -15.38 -8.08
C ILE A 31 4.98 -14.38 -7.00
N SER A 32 5.71 -13.27 -6.91
CA SER A 32 5.32 -12.12 -6.09
C SER A 32 5.19 -10.88 -6.98
N TRP A 33 4.17 -10.06 -6.73
CA TRP A 33 4.03 -8.76 -7.36
C TRP A 33 3.43 -7.74 -6.40
N GLU A 34 3.51 -6.46 -6.76
CA GLU A 34 2.99 -5.36 -5.95
C GLU A 34 1.69 -4.81 -6.52
N LYS A 35 0.70 -4.55 -5.65
CA LYS A 35 -0.49 -3.75 -5.96
C LYS A 35 -0.41 -2.45 -5.19
N THR A 36 -0.17 -1.35 -5.91
CA THR A 36 -0.05 -0.01 -5.33
C THR A 36 -1.28 0.83 -5.67
N ILE A 37 -2.01 1.23 -4.64
CA ILE A 37 -3.28 1.95 -4.78
C ILE A 37 -3.20 3.32 -4.10
N CYS A 38 -3.95 4.29 -4.61
CA CYS A 38 -4.19 5.56 -3.94
C CYS A 38 -5.44 5.44 -3.07
N LEU A 39 -5.33 5.77 -1.79
CA LEU A 39 -6.47 5.73 -0.88
C LEU A 39 -7.40 6.91 -1.15
N ASP A 40 -8.71 6.65 -1.08
CA ASP A 40 -9.73 7.70 -1.08
C ASP A 40 -9.87 8.35 0.31
N GLU A 41 -10.57 9.47 0.36
CA GLU A 41 -10.76 10.25 1.59
C GLU A 41 -11.43 9.44 2.71
N GLN A 42 -12.40 8.59 2.36
CA GLN A 42 -13.08 7.73 3.34
C GLN A 42 -12.09 6.75 3.98
N THR A 43 -11.26 6.11 3.17
CA THR A 43 -10.25 5.16 3.62
C THR A 43 -9.17 5.84 4.47
N ILE A 44 -8.78 7.07 4.09
CA ILE A 44 -7.86 7.89 4.88
C ILE A 44 -8.46 8.23 6.25
N GLN A 45 -9.73 8.63 6.32
CA GLN A 45 -10.41 8.90 7.59
C GLN A 45 -10.51 7.66 8.49
N GLN A 46 -10.80 6.49 7.90
CA GLN A 46 -10.82 5.22 8.64
C GLN A 46 -9.44 4.89 9.20
N TYR A 47 -8.39 5.08 8.41
CA TYR A 47 -7.01 4.94 8.88
C TYR A 47 -6.68 5.91 10.01
N GLN A 48 -7.05 7.19 9.90
CA GLN A 48 -6.82 8.17 10.96
C GLN A 48 -7.56 7.82 12.27
N THR A 49 -8.71 7.16 12.18
CA THR A 49 -9.53 6.77 13.33
C THR A 49 -9.05 5.47 13.98
N GLN A 50 -8.69 4.47 13.17
CA GLN A 50 -8.41 3.10 13.61
C GLN A 50 -6.91 2.76 13.61
N GLY A 51 -6.09 3.61 13.01
CA GLY A 51 -4.64 3.43 12.88
C GLY A 51 -4.25 2.24 12.01
N LYS A 52 -3.03 1.74 12.27
CA LYS A 52 -2.39 0.64 11.54
C LYS A 52 -3.28 -0.59 11.33
N GLY A 53 -4.07 -0.97 12.34
CA GLY A 53 -4.91 -2.18 12.28
C GLY A 53 -5.94 -2.16 11.14
N PHE A 54 -6.40 -0.97 10.74
CA PHE A 54 -7.27 -0.83 9.58
C PHE A 54 -6.54 -1.10 8.27
N ILE A 55 -5.29 -0.61 8.13
CA ILE A 55 -4.44 -0.86 6.96
C ILE A 55 -4.07 -2.33 6.87
N ASP A 56 -3.72 -2.98 7.99
CA ASP A 56 -3.49 -4.43 8.04
C ASP A 56 -4.70 -5.21 7.51
N GLY A 57 -5.90 -4.83 7.96
CA GLY A 57 -7.15 -5.43 7.49
C GLY A 57 -7.40 -5.17 5.99
N LEU A 58 -7.16 -3.95 5.53
CA LEU A 58 -7.33 -3.58 4.12
C LEU A 58 -6.36 -4.34 3.21
N ALA A 59 -5.07 -4.37 3.54
CA ALA A 59 -4.05 -5.10 2.81
C ALA A 59 -4.40 -6.59 2.67
N LYS A 60 -4.84 -7.24 3.76
CA LYS A 60 -5.26 -8.66 3.74
C LYS A 60 -6.43 -8.90 2.80
N ARG A 61 -7.42 -8.00 2.80
CA ARG A 61 -8.57 -8.12 1.89
C ARG A 61 -8.18 -7.90 0.44
N ILE A 62 -7.29 -6.94 0.16
CA ILE A 62 -6.73 -6.71 -1.18
C ILE A 62 -5.99 -7.95 -1.65
N GLU A 63 -5.07 -8.48 -0.85
CA GLU A 63 -4.32 -9.69 -1.19
C GLU A 63 -5.24 -10.88 -1.47
N SER A 64 -6.20 -11.11 -0.57
CA SER A 64 -7.22 -12.15 -0.76
C SER A 64 -8.02 -11.98 -2.06
N SER A 65 -8.35 -10.74 -2.44
CA SER A 65 -9.10 -10.46 -3.67
C SER A 65 -8.27 -10.61 -4.94
N GLN A 66 -6.96 -10.39 -4.86
CA GLN A 66 -6.02 -10.69 -5.94
C GLN A 66 -5.92 -12.20 -6.18
N PHE A 67 -5.84 -13.01 -5.11
CA PHE A 67 -5.88 -14.48 -5.22
C PHE A 67 -7.18 -14.99 -5.85
N ARG A 68 -8.33 -14.42 -5.46
CA ARG A 68 -9.65 -14.79 -6.00
C ARG A 68 -9.96 -14.18 -7.37
N LYS A 69 -9.12 -13.26 -7.86
CA LYS A 69 -9.32 -12.49 -9.10
C LYS A 69 -10.62 -11.69 -9.10
N ASP A 70 -11.03 -11.19 -7.94
CA ASP A 70 -12.26 -10.41 -7.73
C ASP A 70 -12.01 -8.97 -7.27
N TYR A 71 -10.75 -8.51 -7.28
CA TYR A 71 -10.37 -7.17 -6.81
C TYR A 71 -11.20 -6.04 -7.44
N GLU A 72 -11.29 -5.98 -8.78
CA GLU A 72 -12.00 -4.92 -9.51
C GLU A 72 -13.52 -4.91 -9.26
N ARG A 73 -14.07 -5.98 -8.66
CA ARG A 73 -15.49 -6.05 -8.26
C ARG A 73 -15.75 -5.35 -6.93
N PHE A 74 -14.77 -5.34 -6.03
CA PHE A 74 -14.92 -4.86 -4.65
C PHE A 74 -14.20 -3.54 -4.39
N TYR A 75 -13.21 -3.22 -5.20
CA TYR A 75 -12.37 -2.04 -5.02
C TYR A 75 -12.30 -1.23 -6.31
N SER A 76 -12.35 0.09 -6.15
CA SER A 76 -12.24 1.05 -7.26
C SER A 76 -11.13 2.07 -7.00
N TYR A 77 -10.14 1.70 -6.20
CA TYR A 77 -8.99 2.56 -5.93
C TYR A 77 -8.19 2.79 -7.21
N PRO A 78 -7.81 4.04 -7.52
CA PRO A 78 -6.92 4.31 -8.63
C PRO A 78 -5.51 3.79 -8.32
N ASP A 79 -4.87 3.23 -9.33
CA ASP A 79 -3.48 2.79 -9.22
C ASP A 79 -2.53 4.00 -9.12
N ALA A 80 -1.45 3.84 -8.36
CA ALA A 80 -0.38 4.83 -8.32
C ALA A 80 0.32 4.92 -9.70
N SER A 81 0.55 6.13 -10.17
CA SER A 81 1.32 6.42 -11.37
C SER A 81 2.78 5.97 -11.23
N ARG A 82 3.47 5.80 -12.36
CA ARG A 82 4.89 5.44 -12.38
C ARG A 82 5.76 6.40 -11.56
N LYS A 83 5.53 7.71 -11.68
CA LYS A 83 6.27 8.74 -10.94
C LYS A 83 6.07 8.60 -9.42
N GLN A 84 4.85 8.26 -8.99
CA GLN A 84 4.56 8.02 -7.57
C GLN A 84 5.30 6.77 -7.08
N LYS A 85 5.28 5.67 -7.85
CA LYS A 85 6.01 4.44 -7.51
C LYS A 85 7.53 4.65 -7.42
N GLU A 86 8.11 5.43 -8.33
CA GLU A 86 9.53 5.80 -8.28
C GLU A 86 9.86 6.58 -6.99
N GLY A 87 8.99 7.51 -6.58
CA GLY A 87 9.12 8.21 -5.31
C GLY A 87 9.01 7.29 -4.09
N MET A 88 8.14 6.28 -4.13
CA MET A 88 7.99 5.29 -3.05
C MET A 88 9.25 4.46 -2.90
N LEU A 89 9.81 3.97 -4.01
CA LEU A 89 11.07 3.23 -4.01
C LEU A 89 12.22 4.05 -3.41
N GLN A 90 12.31 5.34 -3.76
CA GLN A 90 13.29 6.23 -3.15
C GLN A 90 13.08 6.35 -1.63
N ALA A 91 11.84 6.62 -1.20
CA ALA A 91 11.52 6.75 0.22
C ALA A 91 11.84 5.48 1.03
N PHE A 92 11.59 4.30 0.44
CA PHE A 92 11.92 3.03 1.05
C PHE A 92 13.44 2.80 1.16
N ASN A 93 14.21 3.15 0.13
CA ASN A 93 15.67 3.06 0.18
C ASN A 93 16.28 3.98 1.23
N GLU A 94 15.74 5.20 1.38
CA GLU A 94 16.13 6.14 2.44
C GLU A 94 15.75 5.64 3.83
N TYR A 95 14.60 4.97 3.97
CA TYR A 95 14.24 4.30 5.22
C TYR A 95 15.23 3.18 5.56
N LYS A 96 15.56 2.31 4.59
CA LYS A 96 16.52 1.22 4.78
C LYS A 96 17.90 1.70 5.15
N SER A 97 18.41 2.77 4.53
CA SER A 97 19.74 3.28 4.81
C SER A 97 19.89 3.85 6.22
N LYS A 98 18.80 4.30 6.84
CA LYS A 98 18.77 4.77 8.24
C LYS A 98 18.69 3.65 9.28
N GLN A 99 18.35 2.44 8.87
CA GLN A 99 18.24 1.27 9.74
C GLN A 99 19.55 0.45 9.80
N ASN A 100 20.51 0.75 8.93
CA ASN A 100 21.87 0.21 8.92
C ASN A 100 22.84 1.17 9.62
#